data_AF-A0A953HBM7-F1
#
_entry.id   AF-A0A953HBM7-F1
#
_cell.length_a   1.000
_cell.length_b   1.000
_cell.length_c   1.000
_cell.angle_alpha   90.00
_cell.angle_beta   90.00
_cell.angle_gamma   90.00
#
_symmetry.space_group_name_H-M   'P 1'
#
loop_
_entity.id
_entity.type
_entity.pdbx_description
1 polymer ?
#
loop_
_entity_poly.entity_id
_entity_poly.type
_entity_poly.pdbx_seq_one_letter_code
_entity_poly.pdbx_strand_id
1 'polypeptide(L)'
;MNDNNKKQLKKTGRRPKEDPATIRYTISFNEQEHARFLALFDKSGMQVKAHFITSCIFDKTIKTIQIDKGTVDFYMRLTSFHSQFRSIGVNYNQIVKLLYKNFSEKKAAAFLYKLEKQTAEMAMLCQKIIQITEKFEEEYLKK
;
A
#
# COMPACT_ATOMS: atom_id res chain seq x y z
N MET A 1 27.08 33.64 -21.02
CA MET A 1 27.49 34.01 -22.39
C MET A 1 26.38 33.63 -23.33
N ASN A 2 25.94 34.59 -24.15
CA ASN A 2 24.86 34.46 -25.12
C ASN A 2 25.39 33.75 -26.37
N ASP A 3 24.76 32.64 -26.77
CA ASP A 3 24.88 32.12 -28.14
C ASP A 3 23.52 32.24 -28.84
N ASN A 4 23.19 33.48 -29.22
CA ASN A 4 22.11 33.81 -30.13
C ASN A 4 22.51 33.42 -31.56
N ASN A 5 22.51 32.14 -31.88
CA ASN A 5 22.72 31.66 -33.24
C ASN A 5 21.37 31.53 -33.97
N LYS A 6 20.74 32.68 -34.26
CA LYS A 6 19.53 32.76 -35.12
C LYS A 6 19.91 32.43 -36.57
N LYS A 7 19.98 31.13 -36.89
CA LYS A 7 20.04 30.66 -38.28
C LYS A 7 18.80 31.18 -39.02
N GLN A 8 19.01 31.96 -40.07
CA GLN A 8 17.95 32.52 -40.91
C GLN A 8 17.04 31.40 -41.45
N LEU A 9 15.77 31.41 -41.06
CA LEU A 9 14.75 30.47 -41.54
C LEU A 9 14.42 30.79 -42.99
N LYS A 10 14.78 29.89 -43.92
CA LYS A 10 14.32 29.94 -45.32
C LYS A 10 12.77 29.88 -45.33
N LYS A 11 12.11 30.85 -45.97
CA LYS A 11 10.64 30.99 -46.06
C LYS A 11 9.97 29.98 -47.01
N THR A 12 10.48 28.77 -47.10
CA THR A 12 9.96 27.74 -48.01
C THR A 12 9.93 26.40 -47.28
N GLY A 13 8.74 25.80 -47.18
CA GLY A 13 8.53 24.51 -46.53
C GLY A 13 7.62 24.60 -45.30
N ARG A 14 7.37 23.43 -44.68
CA ARG A 14 6.55 23.30 -43.48
C ARG A 14 7.20 24.06 -42.32
N ARG A 15 6.40 24.86 -41.61
CA ARG A 15 6.87 25.55 -40.39
C ARG A 15 7.41 24.51 -39.39
N PRO A 16 8.63 24.72 -38.84
CA PRO A 16 9.17 23.86 -37.78
C PRO A 16 8.21 23.84 -36.58
N LYS A 17 8.12 22.69 -35.90
CA LYS A 17 7.43 22.59 -34.61
C LYS A 17 8.27 23.28 -33.53
N GLU A 18 7.61 23.85 -32.54
CA GLU A 18 8.28 24.48 -31.38
C GLU A 18 9.05 23.45 -30.55
N ASP A 19 8.49 22.26 -30.36
CA ASP A 19 9.15 21.13 -29.71
C ASP A 19 9.12 19.86 -30.61
N PRO A 20 10.20 19.56 -31.34
CA PRO A 20 10.29 18.37 -32.17
C PRO A 20 10.62 17.13 -31.32
N ALA A 21 9.86 16.04 -31.51
CA ALA A 21 10.18 14.73 -30.96
C ALA A 21 11.48 14.18 -31.60
N THR A 22 12.61 14.46 -30.95
CA THR A 22 13.97 14.12 -31.42
C THR A 22 14.48 12.81 -30.84
N ILE A 23 13.98 12.40 -29.67
CA ILE A 23 14.40 11.19 -28.98
C ILE A 23 13.57 10.00 -29.50
N ARG A 24 14.24 8.94 -29.95
CA ARG A 24 13.61 7.72 -30.47
C ARG A 24 14.14 6.48 -29.75
N TYR A 25 13.22 5.67 -29.25
CA TYR A 25 13.49 4.31 -28.77
C TYR A 25 12.89 3.29 -29.73
N THR A 26 13.59 2.18 -29.95
CA THR A 26 13.10 1.06 -30.76
C THR A 26 12.68 -0.07 -29.83
N ILE A 27 11.55 -0.70 -30.14
CA ILE A 27 11.06 -1.89 -29.44
C ILE A 27 11.06 -3.08 -30.39
N SER A 28 11.36 -4.26 -29.86
CA SER A 28 11.34 -5.52 -30.60
C SER A 28 10.31 -6.44 -29.96
N PHE A 29 9.56 -7.17 -30.77
CA PHE A 29 8.57 -8.14 -30.32
C PHE A 29 8.95 -9.54 -30.80
N ASN A 30 8.70 -10.55 -29.99
CA ASN A 30 8.57 -11.91 -30.49
C ASN A 30 7.18 -12.11 -31.13
N GLU A 31 6.96 -13.26 -31.78
CA GLU A 31 5.73 -13.54 -32.52
C GLU A 31 4.47 -13.49 -31.63
N GLN A 32 4.56 -14.03 -30.41
CA GLN A 32 3.46 -14.05 -29.45
C GLN A 32 3.11 -12.63 -28.94
N GLU A 33 4.12 -11.83 -28.63
CA GLU A 33 3.96 -10.42 -28.22
C GLU A 33 3.37 -9.59 -29.35
N HIS A 34 3.78 -9.84 -30.59
CA HIS A 34 3.26 -9.14 -31.75
C HIS A 34 1.77 -9.42 -31.96
N ALA A 35 1.34 -10.67 -31.86
CA ALA A 35 -0.07 -11.04 -31.96
C ALA A 35 -0.91 -10.36 -30.87
N ARG A 36 -0.43 -10.36 -29.62
CA ARG A 36 -1.09 -9.65 -28.51
C ARG A 36 -1.16 -8.14 -28.74
N PHE A 37 -0.09 -7.54 -29.26
CA PHE A 37 -0.05 -6.12 -29.59
C PHE A 37 -1.10 -5.75 -30.63
N LEU A 38 -1.22 -6.52 -31.72
CA LEU A 38 -2.20 -6.27 -32.78
C LEU A 38 -3.64 -6.35 -32.25
N ALA A 39 -3.97 -7.36 -31.44
CA ALA A 39 -5.29 -7.48 -30.84
C ALA A 39 -5.66 -6.27 -29.96
N LEU A 40 -4.70 -5.75 -29.19
CA LEU A 40 -4.90 -4.56 -28.36
C LEU A 40 -5.01 -3.28 -29.21
N PHE A 41 -4.23 -3.19 -30.28
CA PHE A 41 -4.25 -2.06 -31.21
C PHE A 41 -5.59 -1.97 -31.94
N ASP A 42 -6.10 -3.08 -32.48
CA ASP A 42 -7.39 -3.13 -33.18
C ASP A 42 -8.54 -2.75 -32.24
N LYS A 43 -8.50 -3.23 -30.99
CA LYS A 43 -9.49 -2.86 -29.96
C LYS A 43 -9.45 -1.38 -29.59
N SER A 44 -8.30 -0.70 -29.74
CA SER A 44 -8.16 0.72 -29.41
C SER A 44 -8.81 1.66 -30.43
N GLY A 45 -9.05 1.19 -31.66
CA GLY A 45 -9.56 2.01 -32.77
C GLY A 45 -8.58 3.08 -33.28
N MET A 46 -7.33 3.10 -32.80
CA MET A 46 -6.31 4.04 -33.25
C MET A 46 -5.78 3.67 -34.63
N GLN A 47 -5.40 4.68 -35.42
CA GLN A 47 -4.92 4.48 -36.80
C GLN A 47 -3.39 4.30 -36.88
N VAL A 48 -2.65 4.72 -35.83
CA VAL A 48 -1.19 4.74 -35.83
C VAL A 48 -0.65 3.97 -34.63
N LYS A 49 0.08 2.88 -34.91
CA LYS A 49 0.70 1.99 -33.90
C LYS A 49 1.59 2.74 -32.89
N ALA A 50 2.37 3.71 -33.37
CA ALA A 50 3.25 4.51 -32.51
C ALA A 50 2.46 5.34 -31.48
N HIS A 51 1.36 5.98 -31.91
CA HIS A 51 0.51 6.74 -30.99
C HIS A 51 -0.15 5.83 -29.96
N PHE A 52 -0.57 4.63 -30.35
CA PHE A 52 -1.10 3.65 -29.41
C PHE A 52 -0.08 3.24 -28.35
N ILE A 53 1.18 3.03 -28.73
CA ILE A 53 2.27 2.73 -27.79
C ILE A 53 2.50 3.90 -26.85
N THR A 54 2.60 5.13 -27.39
CA THR A 54 2.77 6.36 -26.59
C THR A 54 1.63 6.53 -25.58
N SER A 55 0.38 6.40 -26.02
CA SER A 55 -0.80 6.42 -25.14
C SER A 55 -0.77 5.31 -24.10
N CYS A 56 -0.35 4.09 -24.46
CA CYS A 56 -0.21 3.03 -23.47
C CYS A 56 0.87 3.31 -22.41
N ILE A 57 1.92 4.06 -22.73
CA ILE A 57 3.01 4.41 -21.81
C ILE A 57 2.65 5.61 -20.94
N PHE A 58 2.01 6.63 -21.53
CA PHE A 58 1.76 7.92 -20.86
C PHE A 58 0.31 8.08 -20.35
N ASP A 59 -0.68 7.48 -21.00
CA ASP A 59 -2.09 7.54 -20.56
C ASP A 59 -2.44 6.42 -19.57
N LYS A 60 -1.68 5.31 -19.55
CA LYS A 60 -1.75 4.39 -18.42
C LYS A 60 -0.94 4.97 -17.28
N THR A 61 -1.62 5.33 -16.19
CA THR A 61 -0.93 5.63 -14.93
C THR A 61 -0.16 4.38 -14.50
N ILE A 62 1.15 4.36 -14.72
CA ILE A 62 2.02 3.42 -14.01
C ILE A 62 1.99 3.90 -12.56
N LYS A 63 1.08 3.32 -11.75
CA LYS A 63 1.11 3.50 -10.30
C LYS A 63 2.35 2.77 -9.79
N THR A 64 3.47 3.47 -9.74
CA THR A 64 4.63 3.04 -8.96
C THR A 64 4.24 3.19 -7.50
N ILE A 65 3.60 2.18 -6.93
CA ILE A 65 3.40 2.09 -5.49
C ILE A 65 4.77 1.72 -4.93
N GLN A 66 5.50 2.71 -4.43
CA GLN A 66 6.64 2.42 -3.57
C GLN A 66 6.07 1.87 -2.26
N ILE A 67 5.98 0.53 -2.20
CA ILE A 67 5.55 -0.15 -0.99
C ILE A 67 6.74 -0.15 -0.05
N ASP A 68 6.68 0.70 0.99
CA ASP A 68 7.58 0.51 2.12
C ASP A 68 7.18 -0.78 2.84
N LYS A 69 8.01 -1.81 2.65
CA LYS A 69 7.80 -3.13 3.23
C LYS A 69 7.75 -3.06 4.76
N GLY A 70 8.52 -2.15 5.37
CA GLY A 70 8.52 -1.96 6.82
C GLY A 70 7.16 -1.50 7.34
N THR A 71 6.58 -0.49 6.71
CA THR A 71 5.24 0.02 7.04
C THR A 71 4.15 -1.05 6.85
N VAL A 72 4.19 -1.83 5.76
CA VAL A 72 3.21 -2.90 5.55
C VAL A 72 3.32 -4.00 6.60
N ASP A 73 4.53 -4.46 6.89
CA ASP A 73 4.77 -5.48 7.92
C ASP A 73 4.33 -4.99 9.31
N PHE A 74 4.54 -3.71 9.61
CA PHE A 74 4.07 -3.07 10.84
C PHE A 74 2.54 -3.09 10.94
N TYR A 75 1.82 -2.63 9.91
CA TYR A 75 0.35 -2.66 9.89
C TYR A 75 -0.23 -4.06 10.00
N MET A 76 0.39 -5.05 9.35
CA MET A 76 -0.03 -6.45 9.48
C MET A 76 0.13 -6.96 10.93
N ARG A 77 1.26 -6.66 11.57
CA ARG A 77 1.50 -7.04 12.98
C ARG A 77 0.50 -6.37 13.92
N LEU A 78 0.24 -5.08 13.73
CA LEU A 78 -0.73 -4.34 14.53
C LEU A 78 -2.16 -4.90 14.38
N THR A 79 -2.55 -5.24 13.15
CA THR A 79 -3.85 -5.85 12.86
C THR A 79 -3.98 -7.23 13.54
N SER A 80 -2.95 -8.06 13.43
CA SER A 80 -2.90 -9.36 14.11
C SER A 80 -2.98 -9.21 15.63
N PHE A 81 -2.24 -8.27 16.20
CA PHE A 81 -2.28 -7.93 17.62
C PHE A 81 -3.70 -7.54 18.07
N HIS A 82 -4.39 -6.65 17.33
CA HIS A 82 -5.77 -6.28 17.62
C HIS A 82 -6.73 -7.48 17.59
N SER A 83 -6.57 -8.39 16.63
CA SER A 83 -7.37 -9.61 16.56
C SER A 83 -7.18 -10.50 17.80
N GLN A 84 -5.98 -10.55 18.37
CA GLN A 84 -5.71 -11.34 19.59
C GLN A 84 -6.49 -10.79 20.80
N PHE A 85 -6.56 -9.46 20.98
CA PHE A 85 -7.38 -8.86 22.06
C PHE A 85 -8.84 -9.26 21.94
N ARG A 86 -9.38 -9.19 20.72
CA ARG A 86 -10.78 -9.55 20.47
C ARG A 86 -11.03 -11.01 20.84
N SER A 87 -10.15 -11.91 20.43
CA SER A 87 -10.24 -13.34 20.78
C SER A 87 -10.16 -13.58 22.29
N ILE A 88 -9.26 -12.88 23.00
CA ILE A 88 -9.17 -12.96 24.47
C ILE A 88 -10.50 -12.51 25.11
N GLY A 89 -11.08 -11.41 24.65
CA GLY A 89 -12.37 -10.91 25.18
C GLY A 89 -13.52 -11.91 24.97
N VAL A 90 -13.59 -12.55 23.80
CA VAL A 90 -14.58 -13.59 23.53
C VAL A 90 -14.36 -14.80 24.46
N ASN A 91 -13.13 -15.27 24.57
CA ASN A 91 -12.78 -16.42 25.42
C ASN A 91 -13.05 -16.14 26.90
N TYR A 92 -12.76 -14.92 27.37
CA TYR A 92 -13.07 -14.49 28.74
C TYR A 92 -14.57 -14.66 29.03
N ASN A 93 -15.43 -14.09 28.18
CA ASN A 93 -16.88 -14.17 28.35
C ASN A 93 -17.39 -15.62 28.33
N GLN A 94 -16.81 -16.47 27.46
CA GLN A 94 -17.16 -17.89 27.39
C GLN A 94 -16.78 -18.64 28.67
N ILE A 95 -15.55 -18.45 29.15
CA ILE A 95 -15.05 -19.13 30.36
C ILE A 95 -15.87 -18.72 31.57
N VAL A 96 -16.16 -17.42 31.74
CA VAL A 96 -17.00 -16.94 32.86
C VAL A 96 -18.37 -17.62 32.84
N LYS A 97 -19.05 -17.65 31.69
CA LYS A 97 -20.34 -18.35 31.54
C LYS A 97 -20.26 -19.84 31.85
N LEU A 98 -19.19 -20.51 31.40
CA LEU A 98 -18.97 -21.94 31.66
C LEU A 98 -18.71 -22.22 33.14
N LEU A 99 -17.95 -21.35 33.81
CA LEU A 99 -17.67 -21.46 35.25
C LEU A 99 -18.95 -21.36 36.06
N TYR A 100 -19.79 -20.36 35.78
CA TYR A 100 -21.09 -20.19 36.45
C TYR A 100 -22.05 -21.36 36.23
N LYS A 101 -22.04 -21.97 35.04
CA LYS A 101 -22.96 -23.07 34.71
C LYS A 101 -22.55 -24.42 35.32
N ASN A 102 -21.25 -24.72 35.39
CA ASN A 102 -20.77 -26.08 35.65
C ASN A 102 -20.08 -26.28 37.02
N PHE A 103 -19.70 -25.20 37.71
CA PHE A 103 -18.99 -25.28 38.99
C PHE A 103 -19.80 -24.68 40.13
N SER A 104 -19.54 -25.14 41.36
CA SER A 104 -20.05 -24.49 42.56
C SER A 104 -19.44 -23.09 42.74
N GLU A 105 -20.18 -22.17 43.35
CA GLU A 105 -19.76 -20.77 43.53
C GLU A 105 -18.36 -20.65 44.12
N LYS A 106 -18.03 -21.45 45.13
CA LYS A 106 -16.70 -21.44 45.77
C LYS A 106 -15.57 -21.80 44.81
N LYS A 107 -15.79 -22.77 43.91
CA LYS A 107 -14.80 -23.17 42.88
C LYS A 107 -14.73 -22.15 41.75
N ALA A 108 -15.88 -21.66 41.28
CA ALA A 108 -15.95 -20.64 40.25
C ALA A 108 -15.22 -19.36 40.70
N ALA A 109 -15.46 -18.88 41.93
CA ALA A 109 -14.80 -17.72 42.50
C ALA A 109 -13.27 -17.87 42.54
N ALA A 110 -12.75 -19.05 42.92
CA ALA A 110 -11.32 -19.30 42.94
C ALA A 110 -10.67 -19.23 41.54
N PHE A 111 -11.36 -19.69 40.49
CA PHE A 111 -10.89 -19.54 39.11
C PHE A 111 -11.01 -18.10 38.60
N LEU A 112 -12.10 -17.41 38.92
CA LEU A 112 -12.31 -16.01 38.56
C LEU A 112 -11.24 -15.10 39.15
N TYR A 113 -10.83 -15.32 40.40
CA TYR A 113 -9.75 -14.56 41.03
C TYR A 113 -8.42 -14.69 40.28
N LYS A 114 -8.10 -15.91 39.80
CA LYS A 114 -6.89 -16.12 38.97
C LYS A 114 -7.01 -15.40 37.62
N LEU A 115 -8.18 -15.46 37.00
CA LEU A 115 -8.46 -14.82 35.72
C LEU A 115 -8.39 -13.29 35.83
N GLU A 116 -8.95 -12.72 36.90
CA GLU A 116 -8.86 -11.30 37.22
C GLU A 116 -7.40 -10.84 37.34
N LYS A 117 -6.57 -11.58 38.09
CA LYS A 117 -5.15 -11.26 38.22
C LYS A 117 -4.44 -11.21 36.86
N GLN A 118 -4.65 -12.21 36.00
CA GLN A 118 -4.06 -12.22 34.65
C GLN A 118 -4.58 -11.07 33.78
N THR A 119 -5.86 -10.71 33.91
CA THR A 119 -6.46 -9.59 33.19
C THR A 119 -5.90 -8.25 33.65
N ALA A 120 -5.61 -8.10 34.95
CA ALA A 120 -4.94 -6.92 35.49
C ALA A 120 -3.50 -6.78 34.97
N GLU A 121 -2.74 -7.88 34.93
CA GLU A 121 -1.39 -7.90 34.34
C GLU A 121 -1.41 -7.49 32.86
N MET A 122 -2.38 -8.02 32.10
CA MET A 122 -2.61 -7.64 30.70
C MET A 122 -2.94 -6.15 30.55
N ALA A 123 -3.79 -5.60 31.42
CA ALA A 123 -4.14 -4.17 31.40
C ALA A 123 -2.91 -3.28 31.66
N MET A 124 -2.04 -3.66 32.60
CA MET A 124 -0.78 -2.94 32.86
C MET A 124 0.15 -2.98 31.65
N LEU A 125 0.25 -4.11 30.94
CA LEU A 125 1.03 -4.19 29.70
C LEU A 125 0.45 -3.27 28.62
N CYS A 126 -0.88 -3.19 28.48
CA CYS A 126 -1.52 -2.28 27.54
C CYS A 126 -1.21 -0.81 27.84
N GLN A 127 -1.22 -0.43 29.12
CA GLN A 127 -0.82 0.93 29.53
C GLN A 127 0.63 1.24 29.16
N LYS A 128 1.55 0.28 29.38
CA LYS A 128 2.96 0.44 28.96
C LYS A 128 3.09 0.60 27.44
N ILE A 129 2.31 -0.15 26.66
CA ILE A 129 2.30 -0.02 25.20
C ILE A 129 1.88 1.39 24.80
N ILE A 130 0.77 1.90 25.35
CA ILE A 130 0.30 3.26 25.08
C ILE A 130 1.37 4.29 25.41
N GLN A 131 2.01 4.20 26.58
CA GLN A 131 3.08 5.12 26.98
C GLN A 131 4.29 5.08 26.04
N ILE A 132 4.68 3.90 25.54
CA ILE A 132 5.77 3.77 24.57
C ILE A 132 5.37 4.38 23.23
N THR A 133 4.12 4.19 22.81
CA THR A 133 3.58 4.79 21.58
C THR A 133 3.56 6.32 21.67
N GLU A 134 3.09 6.89 22.78
CA GLU A 134 3.09 8.34 23.01
C GLU A 134 4.50 8.93 22.94
N LYS A 135 5.48 8.30 23.61
CA LYS A 135 6.89 8.72 23.56
C LYS A 135 7.46 8.68 22.14
N PHE A 136 7.15 7.62 21.39
CA PHE A 136 7.59 7.49 20.01
C PHE A 136 6.99 8.58 19.12
N GLU A 137 5.70 8.91 19.29
CA GLU A 137 5.05 9.99 18.54
C GLU A 137 5.68 11.36 18.84
N GLU A 138 6.03 11.63 20.09
CA GLU A 138 6.70 12.86 20.49
C GLU A 138 8.11 13.00 19.90
N GLU A 139 8.90 11.92 19.91
CA GLU A 139 10.29 11.94 19.43
C GLU A 139 10.43 11.98 17.90
N TYR A 140 9.53 11.31 17.16
CA TYR A 140 9.72 11.05 15.72
C TYR A 140 8.63 11.60 14.80
N LEU A 141 7.43 11.92 15.28
CA LEU A 141 6.30 12.34 14.44
C LEU A 141 5.92 13.82 14.60
N LYS A 142 6.22 14.46 15.75
CA LYS A 142 5.94 15.89 15.98
C LYS A 142 7.08 16.84 15.58
N LYS A 143 7.65 16.68 14.37
CA LYS A 143 8.59 17.65 13.77
C LYS A 143 8.00 18.37 12.58
#